data_AF-A0A7S2RIM0-F1
#
_entry.id   AF-A0A7S2RIM0-F1
#
_cell.length_a   1.000
_cell.length_b   1.000
_cell.length_c   1.000
_cell.angle_alpha   90.00
_cell.angle_beta   90.00
_cell.angle_gamma   90.00
#
_symmetry.space_group_name_H-M   'P 1'
#
loop_
_entity.id
_entity.type
_entity.pdbx_description
1 polymer ?
#
loop_
_entity_poly.entity_id
_entity_poly.type
_entity_poly.pdbx_seq_one_letter_code
_entity_poly.pdbx_strand_id
1 'polypeptide(L)'
;AVVMTPAGLVFTSLNANRGKPGYENDNAITVVKRILKEKGVGGMFIGGGPMAARQASNWASRGMFTEIARTNFKMSKYGLLGEIGSGIIGGLGSCWNTPIETVRVNIHKDVSAGITPKTFSQYCKDIHEEDGVPGLFRGVTPRAVQAIWQTVFMVVVPNLMGI
;
A
#
# COMPACT_ATOMS: atom_id res chain seq x y z
N ALA A 1 6.58 1.55 -10.81
CA ALA A 1 5.84 0.27 -10.96
C ALA A 1 6.76 -0.89 -11.31
N VAL A 2 7.65 -0.73 -12.31
CA VAL A 2 8.56 -1.78 -12.82
C VAL A 2 9.29 -2.57 -11.74
N VAL A 3 9.87 -1.93 -10.72
CA VAL A 3 10.58 -2.64 -9.63
C VAL A 3 9.65 -3.07 -8.49
N MET A 4 8.66 -2.23 -8.15
CA MET A 4 7.78 -2.47 -7.01
C MET A 4 6.75 -3.57 -7.24
N THR A 5 6.30 -3.77 -8.48
CA THR A 5 5.29 -4.81 -8.78
C THR A 5 5.87 -6.21 -8.56
N PRO A 6 7.04 -6.57 -9.11
CA PRO A 6 7.72 -7.82 -8.79
C PRO A 6 7.96 -8.03 -7.30
N ALA A 7 8.54 -7.03 -6.61
CA ALA A 7 8.84 -7.13 -5.18
C ALA A 7 7.58 -7.23 -4.32
N GLY A 8 6.55 -6.45 -4.65
CA GLY A 8 5.26 -6.47 -3.96
C GLY A 8 4.50 -7.76 -4.20
N LEU A 9 4.60 -8.36 -5.39
CA LEU A 9 4.04 -9.67 -5.68
C LEU A 9 4.69 -10.74 -4.82
N VAL A 10 6.03 -10.78 -4.79
CA VAL A 10 6.78 -11.73 -3.95
C VAL A 10 6.45 -11.57 -2.47
N PHE A 11 6.39 -10.33 -1.96
CA PHE A 11 6.03 -10.07 -0.56
C PHE A 11 4.60 -10.53 -0.24
N THR A 12 3.64 -10.22 -1.11
CA THR A 12 2.26 -10.68 -0.94
C THR A 12 2.19 -12.21 -0.98
N SER A 13 2.89 -12.87 -1.90
CA SER A 13 2.96 -14.33 -1.98
C SER A 13 3.49 -14.96 -0.70
N LEU A 14 4.61 -14.45 -0.17
CA LEU A 14 5.20 -14.96 1.07
C LEU A 14 4.25 -14.84 2.25
N ASN A 15 3.55 -13.70 2.37
CA ASN A 15 2.62 -13.50 3.48
C ASN A 15 1.31 -14.28 3.30
N ALA A 16 0.78 -14.37 2.08
CA ALA A 16 -0.48 -15.06 1.80
C ALA A 16 -0.34 -16.59 1.88
N ASN A 17 0.87 -17.12 1.66
CA ASN A 17 1.16 -18.55 1.68
C ASN A 17 1.86 -19.02 2.96
N ARG A 18 2.17 -18.10 3.88
CA ARG A 18 2.85 -18.43 5.13
C ARG A 18 2.05 -19.48 5.93
N GLY A 19 2.72 -20.60 6.25
CA GLY A 19 2.12 -21.68 7.05
C GLY A 19 1.11 -22.56 6.31
N LYS A 20 0.99 -22.45 4.97
CA LYS A 20 0.15 -23.35 4.17
C LYS A 20 0.93 -24.61 3.77
N PRO A 21 0.27 -25.79 3.77
CA PRO A 21 0.90 -27.02 3.28
C PRO A 21 1.32 -26.85 1.81
N GLY A 22 2.55 -27.25 1.50
CA GLY A 22 3.16 -27.06 0.17
C GLY A 22 3.94 -25.76 -0.03
N TYR A 23 3.90 -24.83 0.94
CA TYR A 23 4.62 -23.54 0.91
C TYR A 23 5.53 -23.33 2.12
N GLU A 24 5.87 -24.39 2.87
CA GLU A 24 6.63 -24.31 4.12
C GLU A 24 8.05 -23.76 3.95
N ASN A 25 8.66 -23.99 2.77
CA ASN A 25 9.99 -23.51 2.42
C ASN A 25 9.95 -22.25 1.51
N ASP A 26 8.82 -21.56 1.42
CA ASP A 26 8.68 -20.37 0.57
C ASP A 26 9.61 -19.24 1.05
N ASN A 27 10.58 -18.93 0.20
CA ASN A 27 11.41 -17.73 0.22
C ASN A 27 11.26 -16.94 -1.09
N ALA A 28 11.86 -15.75 -1.15
CA ALA A 28 11.74 -14.87 -2.30
C ALA A 28 12.16 -15.54 -3.61
N ILE A 29 13.23 -16.34 -3.60
CA ILE A 29 13.77 -16.99 -4.80
C ILE A 29 12.83 -18.10 -5.28
N THR A 30 12.30 -18.93 -4.37
CA THR A 30 11.33 -19.98 -4.72
C THR A 30 10.04 -19.40 -5.28
N VAL A 31 9.55 -18.29 -4.72
CA VAL A 31 8.35 -17.60 -5.23
C VAL A 31 8.59 -17.06 -6.65
N VAL A 32 9.73 -16.39 -6.87
CA VAL A 32 10.11 -15.89 -8.22
C VAL A 32 10.19 -17.04 -9.22
N LYS A 33 10.89 -18.12 -8.89
CA LYS A 33 11.02 -19.31 -9.77
C LYS A 33 9.65 -19.91 -10.11
N ARG A 34 8.75 -20.00 -9.13
CA ARG A 34 7.39 -20.51 -9.32
C ARG A 34 6.59 -19.63 -10.29
N ILE A 35 6.55 -18.32 -10.04
CA ILE A 35 5.81 -17.37 -10.89
C ILE A 35 6.37 -17.36 -12.32
N LEU A 36 7.70 -17.38 -12.48
CA LEU A 36 8.34 -17.46 -13.79
C LEU A 36 7.99 -18.76 -14.53
N LYS A 37 7.92 -19.90 -13.84
CA LYS A 37 7.54 -21.18 -14.43
C LYS A 37 6.07 -21.22 -14.86
N GLU A 38 5.18 -20.64 -14.06
CA GLU A 38 3.73 -20.69 -14.29
C GLU A 38 3.20 -19.62 -15.26
N LYS A 39 3.73 -18.39 -15.18
CA LYS A 39 3.20 -17.22 -15.90
C LYS A 39 4.27 -16.46 -16.70
N GLY A 40 5.51 -16.94 -16.73
CA GLY A 40 6.62 -16.27 -17.41
C GLY A 40 7.02 -14.93 -16.79
N VAL A 41 7.86 -14.19 -17.50
CA VAL A 41 8.36 -12.87 -17.05
C VAL A 41 7.24 -11.84 -16.91
N GLY A 42 6.22 -11.90 -17.76
CA GLY A 42 5.05 -11.02 -17.70
C GLY A 42 4.24 -11.19 -16.41
N GLY A 43 4.25 -12.38 -15.80
CA GLY A 43 3.58 -12.67 -14.53
C GLY A 43 4.06 -11.79 -13.37
N MET A 44 5.34 -11.41 -13.36
CA MET A 44 5.95 -10.58 -12.33
C MET A 44 5.43 -9.13 -12.33
N PHE A 45 4.80 -8.68 -13.42
CA PHE A 45 4.33 -7.32 -13.60
C PHE A 45 2.80 -7.19 -13.53
N ILE A 46 2.09 -8.28 -13.26
CA ILE A 46 0.64 -8.26 -13.04
C ILE A 46 0.33 -7.42 -11.80
N GLY A 47 -0.65 -6.52 -11.91
CA GLY A 47 -0.95 -5.54 -10.86
C GLY A 47 -0.16 -4.24 -10.98
N GLY A 48 0.62 -4.05 -12.06
CA GLY A 48 1.40 -2.83 -12.31
C GLY A 48 0.57 -1.55 -12.40
N GLY A 49 -0.59 -1.58 -13.05
CA GLY A 49 -1.52 -0.46 -13.12
C GLY A 49 -2.04 -0.01 -11.74
N PRO A 50 -2.67 -0.90 -10.97
CA PRO A 50 -3.08 -0.61 -9.59
C PRO A 50 -1.92 -0.14 -8.69
N MET A 51 -0.73 -0.72 -8.84
CA MET A 51 0.46 -0.27 -8.11
C MET A 51 0.85 1.17 -8.46
N ALA A 52 0.85 1.52 -9.74
CA ALA A 52 1.15 2.87 -10.20
C ALA A 52 0.11 3.87 -9.68
N ALA A 53 -1.19 3.55 -9.83
CA ALA A 53 -2.29 4.37 -9.33
C ALA A 53 -2.16 4.59 -7.82
N ARG A 54 -1.89 3.55 -7.04
CA ARG A 54 -1.68 3.67 -5.61
C ARG A 54 -0.54 4.62 -5.26
N GLN A 55 0.62 4.50 -5.92
CA GLN A 55 1.76 5.36 -5.63
C GLN A 55 1.47 6.82 -6.01
N ALA A 56 0.89 7.06 -7.19
CA ALA A 56 0.50 8.38 -7.62
C ALA A 56 -0.50 9.01 -6.65
N SER A 57 -1.61 8.31 -6.33
CA SER A 57 -2.63 8.81 -5.41
C SER A 57 -2.09 9.01 -4.00
N ASN A 58 -1.19 8.17 -3.51
CA ASN A 58 -0.64 8.28 -2.16
C ASN A 58 0.24 9.52 -2.00
N TRP A 59 1.13 9.80 -2.94
CA TRP A 59 1.97 11.00 -2.92
C TRP A 59 1.17 12.26 -3.20
N ALA A 60 0.29 12.24 -4.21
CA ALA A 60 -0.56 13.38 -4.55
C ALA A 60 -1.46 13.77 -3.38
N SER A 61 -2.11 12.80 -2.75
CA SER A 61 -3.03 13.06 -1.64
C SER A 61 -2.28 13.51 -0.38
N ARG A 62 -1.15 12.88 -0.06
CA ARG A 62 -0.34 13.29 1.10
C ARG A 62 0.11 14.74 0.95
N GLY A 63 0.63 15.12 -0.22
CA GLY A 63 1.01 16.51 -0.50
C GLY A 63 -0.18 17.47 -0.42
N MET A 64 -1.29 17.13 -1.09
CA MET A 64 -2.50 17.94 -1.11
C MET A 64 -3.06 18.21 0.30
N PHE A 65 -3.25 17.16 1.11
CA PHE A 65 -3.81 17.31 2.46
C PHE A 65 -2.84 17.99 3.43
N THR A 66 -1.53 17.77 3.28
CA THR A 66 -0.53 18.51 4.06
C THR A 66 -0.62 20.01 3.75
N GLU A 67 -0.72 20.37 2.48
CA GLU A 67 -0.77 21.77 2.06
C GLU A 67 -2.10 22.45 2.45
N ILE A 68 -3.23 21.73 2.33
CA ILE A 68 -4.51 22.17 2.88
C ILE A 68 -4.37 22.44 4.38
N ALA A 69 -3.68 21.56 5.12
CA ALA A 69 -3.50 21.75 6.55
C ALA A 69 -2.62 22.97 6.90
N ARG A 70 -1.54 23.19 6.14
CA ARG A 70 -0.69 24.38 6.32
C ARG A 70 -1.44 25.67 6.03
N THR A 71 -2.19 25.72 4.93
CA THR A 71 -2.83 26.94 4.42
C THR A 71 -4.16 27.24 5.12
N ASN A 72 -5.08 26.27 5.16
CA ASN A 72 -6.45 26.49 5.66
C ASN A 72 -6.51 26.44 7.19
N PHE A 73 -5.81 25.49 7.83
CA PHE A 73 -5.73 25.43 9.30
C PHE A 73 -4.64 26.33 9.87
N LYS A 74 -3.93 27.09 9.02
CA LYS A 74 -2.83 27.99 9.40
C LYS A 74 -1.78 27.29 10.28
N MET A 75 -1.59 25.99 10.05
CA MET A 75 -0.70 25.17 10.88
C MET A 75 0.74 25.68 10.83
N SER A 76 1.14 26.35 9.74
CA SER A 76 2.44 27.02 9.62
C SER A 76 2.75 28.03 10.73
N LYS A 77 1.73 28.57 11.41
CA LYS A 77 1.92 29.49 12.55
C LYS A 77 2.47 28.82 13.81
N TYR A 78 2.35 27.49 13.93
CA TYR A 78 2.78 26.75 15.11
C TYR A 78 4.19 26.16 14.97
N GLY A 79 4.98 26.64 14.00
CA GLY A 79 6.33 26.19 13.75
C GLY A 79 6.41 24.67 13.59
N LEU A 80 7.32 24.05 14.34
CA LEU A 80 7.57 22.60 14.26
C LEU A 80 6.34 21.73 14.57
N LEU A 81 5.54 22.09 15.57
CA LEU A 81 4.33 21.34 15.93
C LEU A 81 3.26 21.41 14.83
N GLY A 82 3.16 22.57 14.18
CA GLY A 82 2.29 22.76 13.03
C GLY A 82 2.71 21.92 11.83
N GLU A 83 4.02 21.79 11.61
CA GLU A 83 4.56 20.97 10.54
C GLU A 83 4.29 19.47 10.79
N ILE A 84 4.53 18.99 12.01
CA ILE A 84 4.20 17.60 12.42
C ILE A 84 2.71 17.33 12.22
N GLY A 85 1.85 18.21 12.73
CA GLY A 85 0.41 18.02 12.62
C GLY A 85 -0.08 18.09 11.17
N SER A 86 0.51 18.93 10.32
CA SER A 86 0.18 18.99 8.90
C SER A 86 0.57 17.69 8.17
N GLY A 87 1.72 17.10 8.50
CA GLY A 87 2.14 15.81 7.96
C GLY A 87 1.32 14.64 8.48
N ILE A 88 0.78 14.72 9.70
CA ILE A 88 -0.16 13.72 10.24
C ILE A 88 -1.48 13.80 9.48
N ILE A 89 -2.04 15.00 9.30
CA ILE A 89 -3.27 15.20 8.52
C ILE A 89 -3.06 14.75 7.07
N GLY A 90 -1.91 15.06 6.48
CA GLY A 90 -1.50 14.59 5.16
C GLY A 90 -1.45 13.07 5.05
N GLY A 91 -0.82 12.40 6.01
CA GLY A 91 -0.68 10.95 6.04
C GLY A 91 -1.99 10.21 6.33
N LEU A 92 -2.83 10.73 7.22
CA LEU A 92 -4.16 10.19 7.47
C LEU A 92 -5.08 10.41 6.27
N GLY A 93 -5.06 11.62 5.71
CA GLY A 93 -5.78 11.95 4.50
C GLY A 93 -5.44 10.99 3.36
N SER A 94 -4.17 10.66 3.15
CA SER A 94 -3.77 9.73 2.07
C SER A 94 -4.30 8.30 2.22
N CYS A 95 -4.89 7.93 3.38
CA CYS A 95 -5.48 6.61 3.59
C CYS A 95 -6.81 6.40 2.85
N TRP A 96 -7.42 7.44 2.26
CA TRP A 96 -8.65 7.27 1.45
C TRP A 96 -8.43 6.34 0.24
N ASN A 97 -7.20 6.24 -0.27
CA ASN A 97 -6.85 5.37 -1.41
C ASN A 97 -6.74 3.87 -1.06
N THR A 98 -7.12 3.48 0.16
CA THR A 98 -7.07 2.09 0.63
C THR A 98 -7.79 1.09 -0.28
N PRO A 99 -8.94 1.40 -0.91
CA PRO A 99 -9.56 0.47 -1.86
C PRO A 99 -8.64 0.03 -3.01
N ILE A 100 -7.79 0.93 -3.52
CA ILE A 100 -6.83 0.61 -4.59
C ILE A 100 -5.78 -0.39 -4.08
N GLU A 101 -5.36 -0.23 -2.83
CA GLU A 101 -4.40 -1.13 -2.18
C GLU A 101 -5.01 -2.50 -1.93
N THR A 102 -6.25 -2.57 -1.43
CA THR A 102 -6.98 -3.81 -1.19
C THR A 102 -7.14 -4.62 -2.47
N VAL A 103 -7.56 -3.98 -3.57
CA VAL A 103 -7.69 -4.65 -4.87
C VAL A 103 -6.34 -5.14 -5.39
N ARG A 104 -5.27 -4.32 -5.27
CA ARG A 104 -3.91 -4.73 -5.67
C ARG A 104 -3.43 -5.97 -4.91
N VAL A 105 -3.65 -6.02 -3.60
CA VAL A 105 -3.26 -7.17 -2.78
C VAL A 105 -4.01 -8.43 -3.20
N ASN A 106 -5.32 -8.33 -3.50
CA ASN A 106 -6.10 -9.46 -4.01
C ASN A 106 -5.62 -9.92 -5.40
N ILE A 107 -5.29 -8.99 -6.31
CA ILE A 107 -4.66 -9.34 -7.59
C ILE A 107 -3.38 -10.15 -7.38
N HIS A 108 -2.49 -9.70 -6.49
CA HIS A 108 -1.24 -10.41 -6.21
C HIS A 108 -1.48 -11.77 -5.54
N LYS A 109 -2.48 -11.87 -4.66
CA LYS A 109 -2.88 -13.12 -4.01
C LYS A 109 -3.35 -14.15 -5.04
N ASP A 110 -4.19 -13.75 -5.99
CA ASP A 110 -4.70 -14.62 -7.05
C ASP A 110 -3.57 -15.06 -7.99
N VAL A 111 -2.70 -14.13 -8.38
CA VAL A 111 -1.50 -14.46 -9.19
C VAL A 111 -0.61 -15.46 -8.47
N SER A 112 -0.42 -15.30 -7.16
CA SER A 112 0.38 -16.20 -6.33
C SER A 112 -0.24 -17.58 -6.15
N ALA A 113 -1.56 -17.70 -6.28
CA ALA A 113 -2.30 -18.95 -6.25
C ALA A 113 -2.43 -19.60 -7.63
N GLY A 114 -1.79 -19.03 -8.66
CA GLY A 114 -1.89 -19.49 -10.05
C GLY A 114 -3.17 -19.06 -10.76
N ILE A 115 -4.10 -18.39 -10.07
CA ILE A 115 -5.40 -17.95 -10.59
C ILE A 115 -5.21 -16.81 -11.60
N THR A 116 -6.07 -16.74 -12.61
CA THR A 116 -6.09 -15.62 -13.56
C THR A 116 -6.73 -14.41 -12.89
N PRO A 117 -6.03 -13.27 -12.79
CA PRO A 117 -6.54 -12.09 -12.11
C PRO A 117 -7.76 -11.51 -12.82
N LYS A 118 -8.76 -11.10 -12.04
CA LYS A 118 -9.97 -10.43 -12.51
C LYS A 118 -9.72 -8.94 -12.84
N THR A 119 -10.72 -8.28 -13.42
CA THR A 119 -10.71 -6.82 -13.63
C THR A 119 -10.85 -6.08 -12.29
N PHE A 120 -10.31 -4.87 -12.18
CA PHE A 120 -10.43 -4.03 -10.97
C PHE A 120 -11.88 -3.91 -10.46
N SER A 121 -12.82 -3.64 -11.37
CA SER A 121 -14.25 -3.53 -11.04
C SER A 121 -14.83 -4.83 -10.47
N GLN A 122 -14.39 -5.98 -10.98
CA GLN A 122 -14.83 -7.29 -10.48
C GLN A 122 -14.32 -7.53 -9.07
N TYR A 123 -13.05 -7.24 -8.77
CA TYR A 123 -12.56 -7.32 -7.38
C TYR A 123 -13.32 -6.38 -6.44
N CYS A 124 -13.61 -5.14 -6.87
CA CYS A 124 -14.41 -4.23 -6.05
C CYS A 124 -15.80 -4.79 -5.76
N LYS A 125 -16.44 -5.40 -6.76
CA LYS A 125 -17.75 -6.03 -6.62
C LYS A 125 -17.68 -7.24 -5.69
N ASP A 126 -16.73 -8.15 -5.92
CA ASP A 126 -16.54 -9.36 -5.12
C ASP A 126 -16.30 -9.02 -3.64
N ILE A 127 -15.41 -8.05 -3.35
CA ILE A 127 -15.14 -7.59 -1.98
C ILE A 127 -16.39 -6.96 -1.37
N HIS A 128 -17.15 -6.19 -2.15
CA HIS A 128 -18.38 -5.57 -1.67
C HIS A 128 -19.48 -6.59 -1.37
N GLU A 129 -19.58 -7.67 -2.15
CA GLU A 129 -20.54 -8.76 -1.92
C GLU A 129 -20.14 -9.64 -0.73
N GLU A 130 -18.84 -9.89 -0.51
CA GLU A 130 -18.35 -10.73 0.60
C GLU A 130 -18.27 -9.99 1.95
N ASP A 131 -17.62 -8.82 1.98
CA ASP A 131 -17.24 -8.09 3.20
C ASP A 131 -17.93 -6.70 3.31
N GLY A 132 -18.73 -6.32 2.31
CA GLY A 132 -19.34 -5.00 2.24
C GLY A 132 -18.36 -3.86 1.93
N VAL A 133 -18.83 -2.62 2.05
CA VAL A 133 -17.98 -1.41 1.90
C VAL A 133 -16.78 -1.40 2.88
N PRO A 134 -16.90 -1.84 4.14
CA PRO A 134 -15.76 -1.89 5.05
C PRO A 134 -14.61 -2.79 4.56
N GLY A 135 -14.92 -3.85 3.80
CA GLY A 135 -13.93 -4.75 3.20
C GLY A 135 -12.93 -4.03 2.29
N LEU A 136 -13.38 -3.00 1.56
CA LEU A 136 -12.51 -2.19 0.70
C LEU A 136 -11.47 -1.38 1.49
N PHE A 137 -11.78 -1.03 2.74
CA PHE A 137 -10.90 -0.27 3.63
C PHE A 137 -10.12 -1.15 4.62
N ARG A 138 -10.12 -2.47 4.41
CA ARG A 138 -9.38 -3.41 5.26
C ARG A 138 -7.89 -3.09 5.22
N GLY A 139 -7.32 -2.75 6.38
CA GLY A 139 -5.93 -2.30 6.51
C GLY A 139 -5.75 -0.77 6.60
N VAL A 140 -6.83 0.02 6.60
CA VAL A 140 -6.74 1.47 6.82
C VAL A 140 -6.11 1.82 8.18
N THR A 141 -6.47 1.09 9.24
CA THR A 141 -5.96 1.32 10.60
C THR A 141 -4.45 1.14 10.71
N PRO A 142 -3.85 -0.01 10.30
CA PRO A 142 -2.39 -0.15 10.36
C PRO A 142 -1.67 0.86 9.44
N ARG A 143 -2.27 1.28 8.32
CA ARG A 143 -1.71 2.34 7.46
C ARG A 143 -1.72 3.71 8.14
N ALA A 144 -2.80 4.05 8.81
CA ALA A 144 -2.91 5.29 9.56
C ALA A 144 -1.85 5.37 10.67
N VAL A 145 -1.67 4.29 11.43
CA VAL A 145 -0.63 4.19 12.46
C VAL A 145 0.76 4.33 11.85
N GLN A 146 1.04 3.62 10.75
CA GLN A 146 2.32 3.73 10.04
C GLN A 146 2.57 5.16 9.56
N ALA A 147 1.55 5.84 9.02
CA ALA A 147 1.66 7.19 8.50
C ALA A 147 1.97 8.19 9.63
N ILE A 148 1.30 8.07 10.78
CA ILE A 148 1.58 8.89 11.97
C ILE A 148 3.01 8.65 12.44
N TRP A 149 3.39 7.39 12.64
CA TRP A 149 4.73 7.01 13.09
C TRP A 149 5.82 7.57 12.18
N GLN A 150 5.68 7.41 10.87
CA GLN A 150 6.64 7.90 9.88
C GLN A 150 6.81 9.42 9.97
N THR A 151 5.71 10.17 10.03
CA THR A 151 5.76 11.64 10.12
C THR A 151 6.42 12.08 11.42
N VAL A 152 6.04 11.48 12.55
CA VAL A 152 6.62 11.83 13.85
C VAL A 152 8.11 11.52 13.86
N PHE A 153 8.52 10.33 13.42
CA PHE A 153 9.92 9.93 13.42
C PHE A 153 10.78 10.81 12.50
N MET A 154 10.33 11.08 11.27
CA MET A 154 11.08 11.90 10.32
C MET A 154 11.22 13.37 10.75
N VAL A 155 10.41 13.84 11.70
CA VAL A 155 10.51 15.21 12.21
C VAL A 155 11.23 15.26 13.55
N VAL A 156 10.92 14.35 14.47
CA VAL A 156 11.51 14.33 15.82
C VAL A 156 13.01 14.00 15.78
N VAL A 157 13.42 13.05 14.91
CA VAL A 157 14.82 12.61 14.86
C VAL A 157 15.78 13.71 14.36
N PRO A 158 15.52 14.41 13.23
CA PRO A 158 16.40 15.51 12.81
C PRO A 158 16.50 16.63 13.86
N ASN A 159 15.37 17.01 14.47
CA ASN A 159 15.36 18.02 15.53
C ASN A 159 16.15 17.60 16.78
N LEU A 160 16.11 16.33 17.17
CA LEU A 160 16.94 15.78 18.26
C LEU A 160 18.42 15.73 17.89
N MET A 161 18.72 15.46 16.62
CA MET A 161 20.10 15.39 16.10
C MET A 161 20.69 16.77 15.77
N GLY A 162 19.89 17.84 15.87
CA GLY A 162 20.32 19.21 15.56
C GLY A 162 20.63 19.43 14.07
N ILE A 163 20.04 18.63 13.19
CA ILE A 163 20.20 18.67 11.72
C ILE A 163 18.90 19.15 11.09
#